data_AF-A0A381RFN1-F1
#
_entry.id   AF-A0A381RFN1-F1
#
_cell.length_a   1.000
_cell.length_b   1.000
_cell.length_c   1.000
_cell.angle_alpha   90.00
_cell.angle_beta   90.00
_cell.angle_gamma   90.00
#
_symmetry.space_group_name_H-M   'P 1'
#
loop_
_entity.id
_entity.type
_entity.pdbx_description
1 polymer ?
#
loop_
_entity_poly.entity_id
_entity_poly.type
_entity_poly.pdbx_seq_one_letter_code
_entity_poly.pdbx_strand_id
1 'polypeptide(L)'
;MARRHQAGWKKDRKPFEEVEFQLDSYFANELQEFDLPLDLAGTEFQKIVWKMLTEIPYGETWSYGELARHIGRPKASRAVGAANGLNPIPVIIPCHRVIGSDGKLSGFGGGIKTKEYLLNLENNVIAGIVGTAFCVRDKRNQREQ
;
A
#
# COMPACT_ATOMS: atom_id res chain seq x y z
N MET A 1 0.52 0.27 -17.09
CA MET A 1 1.77 0.93 -16.72
C MET A 1 2.77 0.78 -17.85
N ALA A 2 3.15 1.90 -18.49
CA ALA A 2 4.35 1.99 -19.31
C ALA A 2 4.77 3.46 -19.37
N ARG A 3 5.17 4.06 -18.23
CA ARG A 3 6.08 5.20 -18.32
C ARG A 3 7.44 4.59 -18.68
N ARG A 4 7.64 4.36 -19.98
CA ARG A 4 8.98 4.10 -20.51
C ARG A 4 9.81 5.35 -20.24
N HIS A 5 11.10 5.17 -19.99
CA HIS A 5 12.04 6.28 -19.86
C HIS A 5 11.78 7.32 -20.96
N GLN A 6 11.70 8.59 -20.60
CA GLN A 6 11.50 9.63 -21.60
C GLN A 6 12.81 9.90 -22.32
N ALA A 7 12.73 10.33 -23.58
CA ALA A 7 13.90 10.82 -24.30
C ALA A 7 14.51 12.00 -23.51
N GLY A 8 15.80 11.87 -23.15
CA GLY A 8 16.52 12.88 -22.35
C GLY A 8 16.72 12.54 -20.87
N TRP A 9 16.11 11.47 -20.36
CA TRP A 9 16.45 10.97 -19.03
C TRP A 9 17.90 10.49 -18.99
N LYS A 10 18.65 10.93 -17.97
CA LYS A 10 20.02 10.49 -17.71
C LYS A 10 20.01 9.49 -16.57
N LYS A 11 20.71 8.36 -16.74
CA LYS A 11 20.92 7.41 -15.65
C LYS A 11 21.88 8.04 -14.64
N ASP A 12 21.37 8.34 -13.46
CA ASP A 12 22.15 8.81 -12.33
C ASP A 12 21.57 8.19 -11.05
N ARG A 13 22.44 7.64 -10.20
CA ARG A 13 22.05 7.02 -8.93
C ARG A 13 22.20 7.98 -7.75
N LYS A 14 23.12 8.95 -7.86
CA LYS A 14 23.44 9.88 -6.76
C LYS A 14 22.22 10.56 -6.14
N PRO A 15 21.23 11.07 -6.92
CA PRO A 15 20.07 11.71 -6.31
C PRO A 15 19.10 10.74 -5.60
N PHE A 16 19.31 9.42 -5.74
CA PHE A 16 18.44 8.38 -5.22
C PHE A 16 19.12 7.51 -4.15
N GLU A 17 20.30 7.86 -3.65
CA GLU A 17 21.00 7.07 -2.63
C GLU A 17 20.15 6.84 -1.38
N GLU A 18 19.49 7.89 -0.88
CA GLU A 18 18.56 7.79 0.26
C GLU A 18 17.32 6.95 -0.07
N VAL A 19 16.82 7.05 -1.31
CA VAL A 19 15.66 6.28 -1.77
C VAL A 19 16.00 4.79 -1.83
N GLU A 20 17.17 4.45 -2.36
CA GLU A 20 17.67 3.07 -2.42
C GLU A 20 17.85 2.52 -0.99
N PHE A 21 18.46 3.29 -0.08
CA PHE A 21 18.63 2.91 1.31
C PHE A 21 17.29 2.62 2.01
N GLN A 22 16.33 3.54 1.96
CA GLN A 22 15.04 3.35 2.63
C GLN A 22 14.22 2.20 2.01
N LEU A 23 14.31 2.00 0.69
CA LEU A 23 13.67 0.85 0.04
C LEU A 23 14.30 -0.48 0.49
N ASP A 24 15.62 -0.55 0.57
CA ASP A 24 16.32 -1.74 1.06
C ASP A 24 15.92 -2.04 2.52
N SER A 25 15.87 -1.03 3.39
CA SER A 25 15.38 -1.18 4.77
C SER A 25 13.90 -1.58 4.84
N TYR A 26 13.04 -1.05 3.97
CA TYR A 26 11.63 -1.45 3.89
C TYR A 26 11.49 -2.94 3.54
N PHE A 27 12.21 -3.41 2.51
CA PHE A 27 12.18 -4.82 2.11
C PHE A 27 12.86 -5.75 3.13
N ALA A 28 13.75 -5.23 3.97
CA ALA A 28 14.33 -5.92 5.11
C ALA A 28 13.42 -5.97 6.35
N ASN A 29 12.26 -5.29 6.33
CA ASN A 29 11.37 -5.07 7.48
C ASN A 29 11.96 -4.20 8.61
N GLU A 30 12.94 -3.36 8.28
CA GLU A 30 13.61 -2.45 9.22
C GLU A 30 13.02 -1.03 9.19
N LEU A 31 12.20 -0.72 8.17
CA LEU A 31 11.57 0.59 7.97
C LEU A 31 10.08 0.43 7.66
N GLN A 32 9.25 1.19 8.38
CA GLN A 32 7.79 1.20 8.23
C GLN A 32 7.25 2.49 7.59
N GLU A 33 7.99 3.58 7.69
CA GLU A 33 7.61 4.91 7.19
C GLU A 33 8.76 5.50 6.37
N PHE A 34 8.44 5.99 5.16
CA PHE A 34 9.41 6.66 4.30
C PHE A 34 9.48 8.16 4.64
N ASP A 35 10.68 8.68 4.78
CA ASP A 35 10.95 10.11 4.91
C ASP A 35 11.70 10.59 3.66
N LEU A 36 10.93 10.88 2.61
CA LEU A 36 11.45 11.27 1.30
C LEU A 36 10.68 12.49 0.77
N PRO A 37 11.38 13.49 0.19
CA PRO A 37 10.71 14.59 -0.48
C PRO A 37 10.04 14.10 -1.77
N LEU A 38 8.72 14.21 -1.86
CA LEU A 38 7.95 13.78 -3.04
C LEU A 38 7.40 14.99 -3.82
N ASP A 39 7.72 15.04 -5.12
CA ASP A 39 7.10 15.98 -6.07
C ASP A 39 6.15 15.21 -7.01
N LEU A 40 4.84 15.38 -6.82
CA LEU A 40 3.81 14.60 -7.50
C LEU A 40 3.11 15.40 -8.60
N ALA A 41 3.30 14.97 -9.85
CA ALA A 41 2.58 15.49 -11.00
C ALA A 41 1.25 14.73 -11.21
N GLY A 42 0.13 15.43 -11.03
CA GLY A 42 -1.22 14.90 -11.21
C GLY A 42 -2.30 15.98 -11.04
N THR A 43 -3.57 15.61 -11.21
CA THR A 43 -4.70 16.48 -10.89
C THR A 43 -4.78 16.71 -9.38
N GLU A 44 -5.45 17.79 -8.97
CA GLU A 44 -5.63 18.07 -7.53
C GLU A 44 -6.33 16.92 -6.79
N PHE A 45 -7.29 16.25 -7.44
CA PHE A 45 -7.92 15.07 -6.86
C PHE A 45 -6.94 13.89 -6.71
N GLN A 46 -6.09 13.65 -7.70
CA GLN A 46 -5.07 12.60 -7.63
C GLN A 46 -4.08 12.87 -6.49
N LYS A 47 -3.55 14.10 -6.39
CA LYS A 47 -2.64 14.51 -5.32
C LYS A 47 -3.26 14.33 -3.94
N ILE A 48 -4.53 14.71 -3.77
CA ILE A 48 -5.26 14.46 -2.52
C ILE A 48 -5.31 12.96 -2.22
N VAL A 49 -5.74 12.12 -3.17
CA VAL A 49 -5.79 10.66 -2.95
C VAL A 49 -4.41 10.13 -2.58
N TRP A 50 -3.35 10.50 -3.30
CA TRP A 50 -2.00 10.02 -3.05
C TRP A 50 -1.45 10.44 -1.69
N LYS A 51 -1.72 11.68 -1.27
CA LYS A 51 -1.40 12.12 0.08
C LYS A 51 -2.17 11.30 1.12
N MET A 52 -3.45 11.04 0.92
CA MET A 52 -4.23 10.27 1.88
C MET A 52 -3.86 8.78 1.90
N LEU A 53 -3.21 8.25 0.86
CA LEU A 53 -2.64 6.91 0.89
C LEU A 53 -1.49 6.80 1.89
N THR A 54 -0.66 7.84 2.06
CA THR A 54 0.48 7.79 2.99
C THR A 54 0.05 7.81 4.46
N GLU A 55 -1.21 8.16 4.74
CA GLU A 55 -1.81 8.10 6.08
C GLU A 55 -2.25 6.68 6.48
N ILE A 56 -2.26 5.72 5.55
CA ILE A 56 -2.60 4.32 5.86
C ILE A 56 -1.39 3.67 6.53
N PRO A 57 -1.47 3.24 7.80
CA PRO A 57 -0.31 2.68 8.52
C PRO A 57 0.28 1.44 7.85
N TYR A 58 1.55 1.17 8.14
CA TYR A 58 2.21 -0.06 7.71
C TYR A 58 1.50 -1.30 8.28
N GLY A 59 1.22 -2.29 7.42
CA GLY A 59 0.50 -3.50 7.83
C GLY A 59 -1.01 -3.34 7.96
N GLU A 60 -1.55 -2.14 7.74
CA GLU A 60 -3.00 -1.90 7.69
C GLU A 60 -3.51 -1.79 6.26
N THR A 61 -4.81 -2.06 6.09
CA THR A 61 -5.48 -1.92 4.80
C THR A 61 -6.79 -1.15 4.94
N TRP A 62 -7.07 -0.30 3.95
CA TRP A 62 -8.37 0.36 3.82
C TRP A 62 -9.09 -0.13 2.57
N SER A 63 -10.41 -0.07 2.58
CA SER A 63 -11.21 -0.21 1.38
C SER A 63 -11.27 1.09 0.58
N TYR A 64 -11.54 0.99 -0.71
CA TYR A 64 -11.80 2.18 -1.54
C TYR A 64 -12.91 3.09 -0.98
N GLY A 65 -13.90 2.50 -0.30
CA GLY A 65 -14.98 3.23 0.35
C GLY A 65 -14.54 3.97 1.62
N GLU A 66 -13.66 3.36 2.42
CA GLU A 66 -13.07 4.00 3.60
C GLU A 66 -12.20 5.19 3.19
N LEU A 67 -11.32 5.00 2.21
CA LEU A 67 -10.51 6.09 1.68
C LEU A 67 -11.39 7.21 1.10
N ALA A 68 -12.45 6.87 0.36
CA ALA A 68 -13.40 7.87 -0.16
C ALA A 68 -14.12 8.65 0.96
N ARG A 69 -14.51 7.99 2.06
CA ARG A 69 -15.09 8.66 3.24
C ARG A 69 -14.06 9.56 3.91
N HIS A 70 -12.83 9.07 4.08
CA HIS A 70 -11.76 9.76 4.76
C HIS A 70 -11.36 11.07 4.05
N ILE A 71 -11.40 11.09 2.71
CA ILE A 71 -11.16 12.31 1.92
C ILE A 71 -12.39 13.25 1.82
N GLY A 72 -13.47 12.97 2.57
CA GLY A 72 -14.72 13.76 2.56
C GLY A 72 -15.59 13.57 1.33
N ARG A 73 -15.39 12.49 0.54
CA ARG A 73 -16.12 12.21 -0.71
C ARG A 73 -16.69 10.80 -0.73
N PRO A 74 -17.67 10.47 0.14
CA PRO A 74 -18.14 9.09 0.37
C PRO A 74 -18.68 8.36 -0.88
N LYS A 75 -19.14 9.09 -1.90
CA LYS A 75 -19.65 8.53 -3.17
C LYS A 75 -18.57 8.33 -4.23
N ALA A 76 -17.31 8.65 -3.95
CA ALA A 76 -16.23 8.71 -4.93
C ALA A 76 -15.34 7.44 -5.00
N SER A 77 -15.75 6.29 -4.45
CA SER A 77 -14.91 5.09 -4.37
C SER A 77 -14.32 4.65 -5.72
N ARG A 78 -15.08 4.75 -6.82
CA ARG A 78 -14.58 4.42 -8.17
C ARG A 78 -13.51 5.41 -8.64
N ALA A 79 -13.72 6.71 -8.39
CA ALA A 79 -12.74 7.74 -8.74
C ALA A 79 -11.46 7.60 -7.90
N VAL A 80 -11.60 7.29 -6.62
CA VAL A 80 -10.48 6.95 -5.73
C VAL A 80 -9.72 5.73 -6.26
N GLY A 81 -10.41 4.66 -6.66
CA GLY A 81 -9.77 3.49 -7.27
C GLY A 81 -9.00 3.82 -8.55
N ALA A 82 -9.55 4.68 -9.40
CA ALA A 82 -8.86 5.16 -10.59
C ALA A 82 -7.60 5.99 -10.25
N ALA A 83 -7.68 6.89 -9.27
CA ALA A 83 -6.53 7.67 -8.80
C ALA A 83 -5.46 6.79 -8.13
N ASN A 84 -5.88 5.78 -7.35
CA ASN A 84 -5.01 4.78 -6.73
C ASN A 84 -4.20 4.00 -7.78
N GLY A 85 -4.86 3.59 -8.87
CA GLY A 85 -4.21 2.89 -9.99
C GLY A 85 -3.25 3.76 -10.81
N LEU A 86 -3.33 5.08 -10.69
CA LEU A 86 -2.46 6.06 -11.36
C LEU A 86 -1.30 6.54 -10.49
N ASN A 87 -1.09 5.94 -9.31
CA ASN A 87 0.02 6.27 -8.43
C ASN A 87 1.38 6.22 -9.19
N PRO A 88 2.12 7.35 -9.26
CA PRO A 88 3.39 7.42 -9.97
C PRO A 88 4.56 6.75 -9.23
N ILE A 89 4.46 6.58 -7.90
CA ILE A 89 5.55 6.07 -7.05
C ILE A 89 5.01 4.94 -6.13
N PRO A 90 4.82 3.72 -6.65
CA PRO A 90 4.40 2.57 -5.85
C PRO A 90 5.39 2.27 -4.72
N VAL A 91 4.95 1.49 -3.72
CA VAL A 91 5.67 1.17 -2.47
C VAL A 91 5.75 2.38 -1.54
N ILE A 92 6.42 3.46 -1.96
CA ILE A 92 6.55 4.69 -1.15
C ILE A 92 5.19 5.35 -0.93
N ILE A 93 4.39 5.52 -1.99
CA ILE A 93 2.96 5.83 -1.87
C ILE A 93 2.23 4.49 -1.86
N PRO A 94 1.63 4.07 -0.73
CA PRO A 94 1.27 2.67 -0.50
C PRO A 94 -0.10 2.30 -1.11
N CYS A 95 -0.22 2.41 -2.44
CA CYS A 95 -1.46 2.07 -3.16
C CYS A 95 -1.84 0.58 -3.11
N HIS A 96 -0.91 -0.29 -2.67
CA HIS A 96 -1.16 -1.71 -2.38
C HIS A 96 -1.99 -1.92 -1.11
N ARG A 97 -2.00 -0.96 -0.16
CA ARG A 97 -2.80 -1.03 1.09
C ARG A 97 -4.29 -0.79 0.89
N VAL A 98 -4.73 -0.44 -0.33
CA VAL A 98 -6.16 -0.25 -0.64
C VAL A 98 -6.76 -1.47 -1.33
N ILE A 99 -7.83 -2.04 -0.77
CA ILE A 99 -8.44 -3.28 -1.26
C ILE A 99 -9.97 -3.16 -1.48
N GLY A 100 -10.59 -4.18 -2.08
CA GLY A 100 -12.05 -4.27 -2.15
C GLY A 100 -12.64 -4.47 -0.75
N SER A 101 -13.86 -3.97 -0.51
CA SER A 101 -14.56 -4.18 0.77
C SER A 101 -14.94 -5.65 1.02
N ASP A 102 -14.90 -6.49 -0.01
CA ASP A 102 -15.05 -7.95 0.07
C ASP A 102 -13.72 -8.68 0.32
N GLY A 103 -12.64 -7.93 0.62
CA GLY A 103 -11.30 -8.46 0.84
C GLY A 103 -10.57 -8.85 -0.44
N LYS A 104 -11.18 -8.69 -1.62
CA LYS A 104 -10.54 -9.10 -2.87
C LYS A 104 -9.47 -8.11 -3.32
N LEU A 105 -8.34 -8.67 -3.73
CA LEU A 105 -7.29 -7.92 -4.38
C LEU A 105 -7.67 -7.67 -5.84
N SER A 106 -7.67 -6.39 -6.19
CA SER A 106 -7.89 -5.92 -7.56
C SER A 106 -6.91 -4.81 -7.86
N GLY A 107 -6.60 -4.65 -9.15
CA GLY A 107 -5.88 -3.51 -9.72
C GLY A 107 -4.58 -3.15 -8.99
N PHE A 108 -3.44 -3.51 -9.57
CA PHE A 108 -2.15 -3.00 -9.12
C PHE A 108 -1.24 -2.77 -10.30
N GLY A 109 -0.53 -1.64 -10.32
CA GLY A 109 0.33 -1.27 -11.43
C GLY A 109 1.45 -2.27 -11.71
N GLY A 110 1.98 -2.89 -10.66
CA GLY A 110 2.96 -3.98 -10.73
C GLY A 110 2.35 -5.39 -10.82
N GLY A 111 1.03 -5.52 -11.00
CA GLY A 111 0.32 -6.80 -11.02
C GLY A 111 -0.10 -7.33 -9.63
N ILE A 112 -1.09 -8.21 -9.61
CA ILE A 112 -1.71 -8.71 -8.36
C ILE A 112 -0.71 -9.45 -7.47
N LYS A 113 0.17 -10.28 -8.04
CA LYS A 113 1.21 -11.00 -7.27
C LYS A 113 2.12 -10.07 -6.48
N THR A 114 2.47 -8.92 -7.07
CA THR A 114 3.30 -7.90 -6.39
C THR A 114 2.55 -7.26 -5.24
N LYS A 115 1.24 -6.99 -5.40
CA LYS A 115 0.39 -6.48 -4.32
C LYS A 115 0.28 -7.48 -3.17
N GLU A 116 0.06 -8.77 -3.48
CA GLU A 116 0.06 -9.85 -2.49
C GLU A 116 1.39 -9.94 -1.74
N TYR A 117 2.51 -9.89 -2.47
CA TYR A 117 3.84 -9.90 -1.86
C TYR A 117 4.04 -8.74 -0.87
N LEU A 118 3.72 -7.50 -1.27
CA LEU A 118 3.85 -6.33 -0.41
C LEU A 118 2.95 -6.42 0.83
N LEU A 119 1.69 -6.83 0.66
CA LEU A 119 0.80 -7.02 1.80
C LEU A 119 1.31 -8.11 2.75
N ASN A 120 1.87 -9.20 2.23
CA ASN A 120 2.44 -10.25 3.06
C ASN A 120 3.72 -9.81 3.76
N LEU A 121 4.59 -9.05 3.08
CA LEU A 121 5.78 -8.44 3.68
C LEU A 121 5.39 -7.64 4.92
N GLU A 122 4.40 -6.74 4.78
CA GLU A 122 3.97 -5.87 5.89
C GLU A 122 3.25 -6.63 7.02
N ASN A 123 2.45 -7.65 6.69
CA ASN A 123 1.74 -8.44 7.69
C ASN A 123 2.62 -9.44 8.46
N ASN A 124 3.70 -9.94 7.84
CA ASN A 124 4.60 -10.92 8.48
C ASN A 124 5.45 -10.32 9.60
N VAL A 125 5.61 -8.98 9.65
CA VAL A 125 6.26 -8.28 10.77
C VAL A 125 5.51 -8.49 12.08
N ILE A 126 4.17 -8.52 12.04
CA ILE A 126 3.35 -8.74 13.24
C ILE A 126 3.54 -10.16 13.80
N ALA A 127 3.75 -11.17 12.94
CA ALA A 127 4.02 -12.53 13.40
C ALA A 127 5.40 -12.70 14.07
N GLY A 128 6.39 -11.87 13.69
CA GLY A 128 7.73 -11.88 14.29
C GLY A 128 7.83 -11.15 15.63
N ILE A 129 6.97 -10.15 15.86
CA ILE A 129 6.91 -9.38 17.12
C ILE A 129 6.03 -10.10 18.16
N VAL A 130 4.96 -10.78 17.72
CA VAL A 130 4.07 -11.53 18.62
C VAL A 130 4.55 -12.97 18.77
N GLY A 131 5.75 -13.13 19.31
CA GLY A 131 6.17 -14.37 19.94
C GLY A 131 5.42 -14.60 21.26
N THR A 132 4.10 -14.81 21.24
CA THR A 132 3.35 -15.63 22.21
C THR A 132 1.84 -15.69 21.88
N ALA A 133 1.39 -16.93 21.67
CA ALA A 133 0.04 -17.44 21.94
C ALA A 133 -1.16 -16.80 21.22
N PHE A 134 -1.55 -17.41 20.10
CA PHE A 134 -2.98 -17.62 19.82
C PHE A 134 -3.25 -19.12 19.63
N CYS A 135 -3.35 -19.83 20.76
CA CYS A 135 -3.92 -21.17 20.81
C CYS A 135 -5.44 -21.03 20.85
N VAL A 136 -6.10 -21.01 19.69
CA VAL A 136 -7.55 -21.23 19.64
C VAL A 136 -7.78 -22.71 19.87
N ARG A 137 -8.10 -23.08 21.11
CA ARG A 137 -8.78 -24.34 21.39
C ARG A 137 -10.17 -24.26 20.75
N ASP A 138 -10.30 -24.95 19.62
CA ASP A 138 -11.56 -25.37 19.01
C ASP A 138 -12.41 -26.10 20.07
N LYS A 139 -13.41 -25.40 20.63
CA LYS A 139 -14.50 -26.04 21.36
C LYS A 139 -15.49 -26.57 20.34
N ARG A 140 -15.20 -27.77 19.83
CA ARG A 140 -16.18 -28.62 19.17
C ARG A 140 -17.38 -28.84 20.09
N ASN A 141 -18.50 -28.30 19.63
CA ASN A 141 -19.82 -28.92 19.62
C ASN A 141 -20.41 -29.37 20.98
N GLN A 142 -21.19 -28.47 21.60
CA GLN A 142 -22.27 -28.85 22.51
C GLN A 142 -23.60 -28.87 21.74
N ARG A 143 -24.15 -30.07 21.59
CA ARG A 143 -25.51 -30.52 21.19
C ARG A 143 -25.31 -31.97 20.71
N GLU A 144 -25.92 -33.03 21.23
CA GLU A 144 -27.30 -33.29 21.64
C GLU A 144 -27.35 -34.65 22.37
N GLN A 145 -28.37 -34.81 23.24
CA GLN A 145 -28.87 -36.01 23.95
C GLN A 145 -28.17 -36.43 25.24
#